data_AF-A0A2U9T286-F1
#
_entry.id   AF-A0A2U9T286-F1
#
_cell.length_a   1.000
_cell.length_b   1.000
_cell.length_c   1.000
_cell.angle_alpha   90.00
_cell.angle_beta   90.00
_cell.angle_gamma   90.00
#
_symmetry.space_group_name_H-M   'P 1'
#
loop_
_entity.id
_entity.type
_entity.pdbx_description
1 polymer ?
#
loop_
_entity_poly.entity_id
_entity_poly.type
_entity_poly.pdbx_seq_one_letter_code
_entity_poly.pdbx_strand_id
1 'polypeptide(L)' 'MDEKLWTVARFPSGAWSFGGKPGDPAYSECEVWQIPATTGQDVKKKAQAKRSRDRKRASAEARTEAVKLRYGA' A
#
# COMPACT_ATOMS: atom_id res chain seq x y z
N MET A 1 12.04 19.82 9.98
CA MET A 1 12.46 18.51 9.43
C MET A 1 11.84 18.38 8.06
N ASP A 2 12.65 18.24 7.01
CA ASP A 2 12.17 18.14 5.63
C ASP A 2 11.47 16.79 5.38
N GLU A 3 10.22 16.86 4.92
CA GLU A 3 9.52 15.70 4.39
C GLU A 3 10.14 15.31 3.05
N LYS A 4 10.59 14.05 2.95
CA LYS A 4 11.12 13.49 1.72
C LYS A 4 10.14 12.45 1.17
N LEU A 5 10.09 12.30 -0.14
CA LEU A 5 9.39 11.19 -0.77
C LEU A 5 10.18 9.89 -0.54
N TRP A 6 9.59 8.95 0.19
CA TRP A 6 10.20 7.66 0.48
C TRP A 6 9.53 6.55 -0.32
N THR A 7 10.35 5.67 -0.88
CA THR A 7 9.92 4.39 -1.44
C THR A 7 9.79 3.38 -0.31
N VAL A 8 8.71 2.61 -0.30
CA VAL A 8 8.53 1.48 0.60
C VAL A 8 7.97 0.32 -0.20
N ALA A 9 8.56 -0.85 -0.02
CA ALA A 9 8.17 -2.05 -0.72
C ALA A 9 7.80 -3.14 0.28
N ARG A 10 6.72 -3.86 -0.02
CA ARG A 10 6.33 -5.07 0.69
C ARG A 10 6.61 -6.27 -0.21
N PHE A 11 7.48 -7.14 0.28
CA PHE A 11 7.82 -8.37 -0.39
C PHE A 11 6.67 -9.38 -0.28
N PRO A 12 6.56 -10.34 -1.22
CA PRO A 12 5.62 -11.46 -1.14
C PRO A 12 5.77 -12.26 0.16
N SER A 13 7.00 -12.35 0.68
CA SER A 13 7.32 -12.98 1.98
C SER A 13 6.69 -12.27 3.19
N GLY A 14 6.14 -11.06 2.99
CA GLY A 14 5.57 -10.23 4.06
C GLY A 14 6.56 -9.27 4.71
N ALA A 15 7.85 -9.32 4.33
CA ALA A 15 8.85 -8.36 4.75
C ALA A 15 8.56 -6.96 4.19
N TRP A 16 8.99 -5.93 4.93
CA TRP A 16 8.87 -4.53 4.55
C TRP A 16 10.25 -3.92 4.44
N SER A 17 10.55 -3.32 3.29
CA SER A 17 11.75 -2.50 3.09
C SER A 17 11.36 -1.07 2.78
N PHE A 18 12.19 -0.13 3.21
CA PHE A 18 12.04 1.30 2.92
C PHE A 18 13.37 1.85 2.42
N GLY A 19 13.31 2.78 1.48
CA GLY A 19 14.47 3.26 0.74
C GLY A 19 14.69 2.54 -0.59
N GLY A 20 15.57 3.11 -1.40
CA GLY A 20 15.84 2.66 -2.77
C GLY A 20 14.92 3.30 -3.82
N LYS A 21 15.15 2.93 -5.09
CA LYS A 21 14.38 3.43 -6.22
C LYS A 21 13.08 2.62 -6.36
N PRO A 22 11.95 3.26 -6.69
CA PRO A 22 10.67 2.57 -6.90
C PRO A 22 10.66 1.67 -8.14
N GLY A 23 11.57 1.90 -9.10
CA GLY A 23 11.70 1.10 -10.32
C GLY A 23 12.78 0.02 -10.24
N ASP A 24 13.20 -0.37 -9.04
CA ASP A 24 14.19 -1.43 -8.89
C ASP A 24 13.59 -2.80 -9.29
N PRO A 25 14.29 -3.63 -10.10
CA PRO A 25 13.81 -4.95 -10.48
C PRO A 25 13.55 -5.87 -9.28
N ALA A 26 14.27 -5.68 -8.17
CA ALA A 26 14.04 -6.44 -6.94
C ALA A 26 12.64 -6.18 -6.35
N TYR A 27 11.97 -5.11 -6.78
CA TYR A 27 10.61 -4.77 -6.40
C TYR A 27 9.56 -5.13 -7.45
N SER A 28 9.90 -5.81 -8.55
CA SER A 28 8.93 -6.17 -9.60
C SER A 28 7.76 -7.03 -9.09
N GLU A 29 8.01 -7.92 -8.12
CA GLU A 29 6.97 -8.73 -7.48
C GLU A 29 6.47 -8.13 -6.15
N CYS A 30 6.97 -6.95 -5.79
CA CYS A 30 6.65 -6.30 -4.51
C CYS A 30 5.53 -5.27 -4.68
N GLU A 31 4.70 -5.13 -3.64
CA GLU A 31 3.80 -3.99 -3.55
C GLU A 31 4.65 -2.75 -3.17
N VAL A 32 4.80 -1.80 -4.09
CA VAL A 32 5.61 -0.58 -3.88
C VAL A 32 4.71 0.64 -3.68
N TRP A 33 5.04 1.46 -2.68
CA TRP A 33 4.41 2.77 -2.46
C TRP A 33 5.47 3.86 -2.37
N GLN A 34 5.09 5.06 -2.83
CA GLN A 34 5.85 6.28 -2.62
C GLN A 34 5.04 7.21 -1.73
N ILE A 35 5.56 7.53 -0.53
CA ILE A 35 4.83 8.31 0.46
C ILE A 35 5.75 9.38 1.05
N PRO A 36 5.31 10.64 1.15
CA PRO A 36 6.06 11.69 1.83
C PRO A 36 6.10 11.43 3.35
N ALA A 37 7.32 11.45 3.89
CA ALA A 37 7.58 11.21 5.29
C ALA A 37 8.91 11.84 5.71
N THR A 38 9.02 12.16 7.00
CA THR A 38 10.25 12.66 7.61
C THR A 38 11.24 11.55 7.95
N THR A 39 10.77 10.33 8.20
CA THR A 39 11.64 9.19 8.57
C THR A 39 11.21 7.88 7.89
N GLY A 40 12.16 6.95 7.75
CA GLY A 40 11.91 5.61 7.20
C GLY A 40 10.93 4.76 8.03
N GLN A 41 10.83 4.99 9.34
CA GLN A 41 9.80 4.33 10.16
C GLN A 41 8.41 4.91 9.93
N ASP A 42 8.31 6.23 9.74
CA ASP A 42 7.05 6.92 9.47
C ASP A 42 6.45 6.47 8.13
N VAL A 43 7.26 6.40 7.06
CA VAL A 43 6.79 5.91 5.75
C VAL A 43 6.26 4.48 5.84
N LYS A 44 6.93 3.60 6.59
CA LYS A 44 6.50 2.20 6.77
C LYS A 44 5.14 2.13 7.45
N LYS A 45 4.90 2.92 8.51
CA LYS A 45 3.60 2.99 9.18
C LYS A 45 2.51 3.53 8.25
N LYS A 46 2.79 4.62 7.51
CA LYS A 46 1.84 5.19 6.55
C LYS A 46 1.47 4.19 5.45
N ALA A 47 2.44 3.42 4.95
CA ALA A 47 2.20 2.40 3.93
C ALA A 47 1.37 1.22 4.45
N GLN A 48 1.66 0.74 5.66
CA GLN A 48 0.83 -0.27 6.32
C GLN A 48 -0.61 0.21 6.51
N ALA A 49 -0.80 1.46 6.96
CA ALA A 49 -2.11 2.06 7.12
C ALA A 49 -2.85 2.19 5.78
N LYS A 50 -2.17 2.63 4.72
CA LYS A 50 -2.73 2.72 3.36
C LYS A 50 -3.19 1.35 2.87
N ARG A 51 -2.34 0.32 2.97
CA ARG A 51 -2.68 -1.06 2.60
C ARG A 51 -3.88 -1.59 3.38
N SER A 52 -3.93 -1.33 4.68
CA SER A 52 -5.07 -1.75 5.52
C SER A 52 -6.37 -1.08 5.07
N ARG A 53 -6.33 0.22 4.76
CA ARG A 53 -7.49 0.96 4.22
C ARG A 53 -7.90 0.45 2.84
N ASP A 54 -6.96 0.22 1.93
CA ASP A 54 -7.23 -0.30 0.59
C ASP A 54 -7.88 -1.69 0.65
N ARG A 55 -7.40 -2.57 1.54
CA ARG A 55 -8.04 -3.88 1.76
C ARG A 55 -9.47 -3.77 2.30
N LYS A 56 -9.69 -2.86 3.25
CA LYS A 56 -11.04 -2.60 3.80
C LYS A 56 -11.98 -2.02 2.73
N ARG A 57 -11.47 -1.11 1.90
CA ARG A 57 -12.22 -0.51 0.80
C ARG A 57 -12.57 -1.54 -0.26
N ALA A 58 -11.61 -2.36 -0.69
CA ALA A 58 -11.87 -3.46 -1.63
C ALA A 58 -12.93 -4.43 -1.10
N SER A 59 -12.91 -4.73 0.20
CA SER A 59 -13.95 -5.55 0.84
C SER A 59 -15.32 -4.87 0.86
N ALA A 60 -15.37 -3.56 1.09
CA ALA A 60 -16.62 -2.79 1.08
C ALA A 60 -17.20 -2.65 -0.34
N GLU A 61 -16.35 -2.45 -1.35
CA GLU A 61 -16.72 -2.42 -2.76
C GLU A 61 -17.24 -3.80 -3.19
N ALA A 62 -16.53 -4.89 -2.87
CA ALA A 62 -16.99 -6.25 -3.13
C ALA A 62 -18.33 -6.56 -2.46
N ARG A 63 -18.56 -6.08 -1.23
CA ARG A 63 -19.84 -6.19 -0.54
C ARG A 63 -20.94 -5.42 -1.27
N THR A 64 -20.65 -4.20 -1.71
CA THR A 64 -21.62 -3.36 -2.43
C THR A 64 -21.98 -3.99 -3.78
N GLU A 65 -21.01 -4.55 -4.48
CA GLU A 65 -21.20 -5.24 -5.75
C GLU A 65 -22.04 -6.52 -5.58
N ALA A 66 -21.75 -7.32 -4.53
CA ALA A 66 -22.56 -8.49 -4.19
C ALA A 66 -24.02 -8.12 -3.84
N VAL A 67 -24.25 -6.97 -3.20
CA VAL A 67 -25.61 -6.45 -2.93
C VAL A 67 -26.29 -6.03 -4.23
N LYS A 68 -25.61 -5.31 -5.14
CA LYS A 68 -26.18 -4.96 -6.45
C LYS A 68 -26.56 -6.20 -7.28
N LEU A 69 -25.70 -7.22 -7.31
CA LEU A 69 -25.98 -8.48 -8.00
C LEU A 69 -27.19 -9.20 -7.40
N ARG A 70 -27.36 -9.16 -6.07
CA ARG A 70 -28.46 -9.81 -5.37
C ARG A 70 -29.80 -9.09 -5.52
N TYR A 71 -29.78 -7.76 -5.63
CA TYR A 71 -30.99 -6.95 -5.63
C TYR A 71 -31.30 -6.28 -6.98
N GLY A 72 -30.50 -6.52 -8.02
CA GLY A 72 -30.78 -6.16 -9.42
C GLY A 72 -31.21 -4.70 -9.58
N ALA A 73 -30.24 -3.79 -9.61
CA ALA A 73 -30.47 -2.41 -10.05
C ALA A 73 -30.52 -2.35 -11.59
#